data_AF-A0A6J2YRV3-F1
#
_entry.id   AF-A0A6J2YRV3-F1
#
_cell.length_a   1.000
_cell.length_b   1.000
_cell.length_c   1.000
_cell.angle_alpha   90.00
_cell.angle_beta   90.00
_cell.angle_gamma   90.00
#
_symmetry.space_group_name_H-M   'P 1'
#
loop_
_entity.id
_entity.type
_entity.pdbx_description
1 polymer ?
#
loop_
_entity_poly.entity_id
_entity_poly.type
_entity_poly.pdbx_seq_one_letter_code
_entity_poly.pdbx_strand_id
1 'polypeptide(L)'
;MKLYLVLLVVLVAVLSTIYGAPSKGSTKASLKKKATCTKECGETYKPVCASEGDRKISFGSECVLSNYNCENQKNLRVVSQGECPGGGGVRLS
;
A
#
# COMPACT_ATOMS: atom_id res chain seq x y z
N MET A 1 43.19 23.13 -22.56
CA MET A 1 41.75 23.49 -22.72
C MET A 1 40.88 22.28 -23.05
N LYS A 2 41.18 21.49 -24.10
CA LYS A 2 40.39 20.29 -24.45
C LYS A 2 40.38 19.19 -23.37
N LEU A 3 41.53 18.92 -22.72
CA LEU A 3 41.61 17.91 -21.64
C LEU A 3 40.78 18.30 -20.39
N TYR A 4 40.71 19.59 -20.07
CA TYR A 4 39.90 20.10 -18.96
C TYR A 4 38.40 19.97 -19.25
N LEU A 5 38.00 20.24 -20.49
CA LEU A 5 36.62 20.03 -20.95
C LEU A 5 36.23 18.54 -20.87
N VAL A 6 37.13 17.63 -21.26
CA VAL A 6 36.91 16.17 -21.15
C VAL A 6 36.75 15.75 -19.68
N LEU A 7 37.62 16.22 -18.79
CA LEU A 7 37.53 15.92 -17.36
C LEU A 7 36.22 16.44 -16.73
N LEU A 8 35.80 17.66 -17.07
CA LEU A 8 34.52 18.21 -16.59
C LEU A 8 33.32 17.40 -17.07
N VAL A 9 33.29 16.98 -18.34
CA VAL A 9 32.19 16.17 -18.90
C VAL A 9 32.11 14.81 -18.22
N VAL A 10 33.25 14.15 -17.99
CA VAL A 10 33.31 12.87 -17.28
C VAL A 10 32.81 13.03 -15.84
N LEU A 11 33.21 14.09 -15.15
CA LEU A 11 32.84 14.33 -13.76
C LEU A 11 31.34 14.61 -13.61
N VAL A 12 30.75 15.40 -14.52
CA VAL A 12 29.30 15.65 -14.54
C VAL A 12 28.50 14.38 -14.87
N ALA A 13 28.97 13.55 -15.80
CA ALA A 13 28.33 12.28 -16.14
C ALA A 13 28.33 11.31 -14.94
N VAL A 14 29.45 11.22 -14.22
CA VAL A 14 29.58 10.38 -13.01
C VAL A 14 28.70 10.88 -11.86
N LEU A 15 28.57 12.20 -11.69
CA LEU A 15 27.64 12.75 -10.69
C LEU A 15 26.19 12.45 -11.05
N SER A 16 25.82 12.52 -12.34
CA SER A 16 24.47 12.27 -12.82
C SER A 16 23.99 10.84 -12.57
N THR A 17 24.90 9.85 -12.62
CA THR A 17 24.56 8.45 -12.33
C THR A 17 24.40 8.16 -10.83
N ILE A 18 24.94 9.02 -9.95
CA ILE A 18 24.75 8.92 -8.49
C ILE A 18 23.36 9.44 -8.08
N TYR A 19 22.85 10.48 -8.74
CA TYR A 19 21.56 11.10 -8.42
C TYR A 19 20.34 10.47 -9.11
N GLY A 20 20.55 9.46 -9.97
CA GLY A 20 19.49 8.71 -10.62
C GLY A 20 18.84 7.67 -9.70
N ALA A 21 18.08 8.08 -8.69
CA ALA A 21 17.23 7.15 -7.94
C ALA A 21 16.00 6.78 -8.79
N PRO A 22 15.70 5.49 -9.02
CA PRO A 22 14.45 5.10 -9.65
C PRO A 22 13.30 5.43 -8.71
N SER A 23 12.35 6.25 -9.17
CA SER A 23 11.06 6.39 -8.50
C SER A 23 10.41 5.00 -8.48
N LYS A 24 10.14 4.46 -7.29
CA LYS A 24 9.32 3.26 -7.11
C LYS A 24 7.87 3.62 -7.47
N GLY A 25 7.61 3.86 -8.75
CA GLY A 25 6.27 3.80 -9.31
C GLY A 25 5.77 2.37 -9.24
N SER A 26 4.46 2.22 -8.97
CA SER A 26 3.75 0.94 -8.87
C SER A 26 4.21 -0.04 -9.95
N THR A 27 4.98 -1.04 -9.53
CA THR A 27 5.37 -2.13 -10.39
C THR A 27 4.11 -2.81 -10.92
N LYS A 28 4.13 -3.29 -12.17
CA LYS A 28 3.04 -4.11 -12.73
C LYS A 28 2.68 -5.29 -11.83
N ALA A 29 3.63 -5.76 -11.02
CA ALA A 29 3.44 -6.78 -10.00
C ALA A 29 2.50 -6.33 -8.86
N SER A 30 2.58 -5.07 -8.39
CA SER A 30 1.70 -4.51 -7.36
C SER A 30 0.26 -4.36 -7.85
N LEU A 31 0.09 -3.90 -9.10
CA LEU A 31 -1.22 -3.82 -9.76
C LEU A 31 -1.85 -5.21 -9.96
N LYS A 32 -1.05 -6.21 -10.38
CA LYS A 32 -1.51 -7.60 -10.51
C LYS A 32 -1.93 -8.19 -9.17
N LYS A 33 -1.19 -7.91 -8.09
CA LYS A 33 -1.53 -8.37 -6.74
C LYS A 33 -2.83 -7.75 -6.23
N LYS A 34 -3.02 -6.44 -6.45
CA LYS A 34 -4.28 -5.75 -6.11
C LYS A 34 -5.45 -6.35 -6.88
N ALA A 35 -5.31 -6.52 -8.20
CA ALA A 35 -6.36 -7.08 -9.06
C ALA A 35 -6.80 -8.51 -8.67
N THR A 36 -5.88 -9.34 -8.16
CA THR A 36 -6.23 -10.70 -7.69
C THR A 36 -6.94 -10.70 -6.34
N CYS A 37 -6.70 -9.70 -5.50
CA CYS A 37 -7.23 -9.62 -4.15
C CYS A 37 -8.50 -8.78 -4.03
N THR A 38 -8.71 -7.80 -4.90
CA THR A 38 -9.90 -6.95 -4.89
C THR A 38 -11.10 -7.77 -5.38
N LYS A 39 -11.97 -8.16 -4.46
CA LYS A 39 -13.32 -8.65 -4.77
C LYS A 39 -14.30 -7.49 -4.73
N GLU A 40 -15.32 -7.52 -5.59
CA GLU A 40 -16.42 -6.57 -5.48
C GLU A 40 -17.19 -6.84 -4.20
N CYS A 41 -17.13 -5.89 -3.28
CA CYS A 41 -17.95 -5.89 -2.08
C CYS A 41 -19.21 -5.07 -2.38
N GLY A 42 -20.38 -5.65 -2.15
CA GLY A 42 -21.65 -4.92 -2.33
C GLY A 42 -21.76 -3.73 -1.36
N GLU A 43 -22.77 -2.88 -1.58
CA GLU A 43 -22.99 -1.65 -0.81
C GLU A 43 -23.56 -1.89 0.60
N THR A 44 -23.66 -3.13 1.03
CA THR A 44 -24.20 -3.48 2.35
C THR A 44 -23.21 -3.12 3.45
N TYR A 45 -23.54 -2.08 4.22
CA TYR A 45 -22.77 -1.66 5.38
C TYR A 45 -23.03 -2.59 6.57
N LYS A 46 -22.07 -3.46 6.86
CA LYS A 46 -22.05 -4.40 8.01
C LYS A 46 -20.68 -4.31 8.68
N PRO A 47 -20.41 -3.24 9.43
CA PRO A 47 -19.07 -2.96 9.89
C PRO A 47 -18.55 -4.05 10.84
N VAL A 48 -17.26 -4.33 10.75
CA VAL A 48 -16.55 -5.25 11.62
C VAL A 48 -15.28 -4.59 12.15
N CYS A 49 -15.01 -4.82 13.42
CA CYS A 49 -13.78 -4.40 14.06
C CYS A 49 -12.82 -5.57 13.98
N ALA A 50 -11.69 -5.38 13.30
CA ALA A 50 -10.65 -6.40 13.22
C ALA A 50 -9.35 -5.91 13.87
N SER A 51 -8.61 -6.83 14.48
CA SER A 51 -7.37 -6.51 15.19
C SER A 51 -6.23 -7.42 14.75
N GLU A 52 -5.03 -6.85 14.69
CA GLU A 52 -3.76 -7.56 14.48
C GLU A 52 -2.81 -7.05 15.57
N GLY A 53 -2.63 -7.87 16.62
CA GLY A 53 -1.99 -7.41 17.86
C GLY A 53 -2.79 -6.27 18.51
N ASP A 54 -2.10 -5.19 18.86
CA ASP A 54 -2.66 -4.07 19.63
C ASP A 54 -3.46 -3.07 18.77
N ARG A 55 -3.39 -3.16 17.43
CA ARG A 55 -4.10 -2.23 16.54
C ARG A 55 -5.43 -2.79 16.08
N LYS A 56 -6.48 -2.03 16.35
CA LYS A 56 -7.85 -2.28 15.88
C LYS A 56 -8.19 -1.36 14.71
N ILE A 57 -8.85 -1.89 13.69
CA ILE A 57 -9.27 -1.16 12.49
C ILE A 57 -10.70 -1.58 12.15
N SER A 58 -11.53 -0.58 11.84
CA SER A 58 -12.91 -0.79 11.39
C SER A 58 -12.94 -1.04 9.87
N PHE A 59 -13.69 -2.04 9.45
CA PHE A 59 -13.97 -2.36 8.05
C PHE A 59 -15.48 -2.28 7.82
N GLY A 60 -15.93 -1.71 6.71
CA GLY A 60 -17.35 -1.52 6.40
C GLY A 60 -18.08 -2.83 6.11
N SER A 61 -17.35 -3.89 5.79
CA SER A 61 -17.85 -5.27 5.75
C SER A 61 -16.71 -6.28 5.90
N GLU A 62 -17.08 -7.54 6.16
CA GLU A 62 -16.16 -8.67 6.18
C GLU A 62 -15.48 -8.91 4.81
N CYS A 63 -16.17 -8.57 3.71
CA CYS A 63 -15.58 -8.61 2.37
C CYS A 63 -14.40 -7.64 2.25
N VAL A 64 -14.56 -6.41 2.75
CA VAL A 64 -13.50 -5.40 2.73
C VAL A 64 -12.31 -5.82 3.60
N LEU A 65 -12.58 -6.42 4.76
CA LEU A 65 -11.55 -7.05 5.60
C LEU A 65 -10.77 -8.13 4.84
N SER A 66 -11.48 -9.00 4.09
CA SER A 66 -10.87 -10.06 3.29
C SER A 66 -9.96 -9.51 2.18
N ASN A 67 -10.45 -8.51 1.43
CA ASN A 67 -9.66 -7.82 0.41
C ASN A 67 -8.41 -7.21 1.02
N TYR A 68 -8.54 -6.49 2.13
CA TYR A 68 -7.41 -5.88 2.81
C TYR A 68 -6.37 -6.92 3.26
N ASN A 69 -6.81 -8.03 3.86
CA ASN A 69 -5.93 -9.12 4.27
C ASN A 69 -5.16 -9.70 3.07
N CYS A 70 -5.82 -9.93 1.94
CA CYS A 70 -5.17 -10.42 0.73
C CYS A 70 -4.18 -9.39 0.14
N GLU A 71 -4.61 -8.14 -0.02
CA GLU A 71 -3.81 -7.07 -0.62
C GLU A 71 -2.54 -6.79 0.18
N ASN A 72 -2.63 -6.86 1.51
CA ASN A 72 -1.54 -6.51 2.42
C ASN A 72 -0.80 -7.73 2.99
N GLN A 73 -1.19 -8.96 2.60
CA GLN A 73 -0.67 -10.21 3.18
C GLN A 73 -0.79 -10.23 4.71
N LYS A 74 -1.92 -9.74 5.21
CA LYS A 74 -2.26 -9.68 6.63
C LYS A 74 -3.31 -10.72 6.98
N ASN A 75 -3.46 -10.99 8.26
CA ASN A 75 -4.49 -11.88 8.78
C ASN A 75 -5.21 -11.26 9.98
N LEU A 76 -5.74 -10.05 9.77
CA LEU A 76 -6.61 -9.41 10.75
C LEU A 76 -7.83 -10.29 10.99
N ARG A 77 -8.13 -10.55 12.27
CA ARG A 77 -9.30 -11.31 12.69
C ARG A 77 -10.35 -10.38 13.24
N VAL A 78 -11.62 -10.67 12.94
CA VAL A 78 -12.75 -9.96 13.53
C VAL A 78 -12.72 -10.21 15.04
N VAL A 79 -12.67 -9.12 15.81
CA VAL A 79 -12.72 -9.15 17.27
C VAL A 79 -14.09 -8.74 17.80
N SER A 80 -14.85 -7.94 17.03
CA SER A 80 -16.22 -7.55 17.35
C SER A 80 -17.00 -7.25 16.08
N GLN A 81 -18.30 -7.54 16.12
CA GLN A 81 -19.25 -6.97 15.17
C GLN A 81 -19.41 -5.47 15.47
N GLY A 82 -19.58 -4.66 14.43
CA GLY A 82 -19.58 -3.20 14.55
C GLY A 82 -18.21 -2.56 14.37
N GLU A 83 -18.17 -1.23 14.35
CA GLU A 83 -16.93 -0.46 14.29
C GLU A 83 -16.12 -0.58 15.59
N CYS A 84 -14.81 -0.38 15.51
CA CYS A 84 -13.96 -0.39 16.67
C CYS A 84 -14.25 0.79 17.62
N PRO A 85 -14.24 0.57 18.95
CA PRO A 85 -14.42 1.65 19.92
C PRO A 85 -13.28 2.67 19.83
N GLY A 86 -13.60 3.95 19.95
CA GLY A 86 -12.61 5.05 19.90
C GLY A 86 -12.59 5.88 18.61
N GLY A 87 -13.60 5.75 17.74
CA GLY A 87 -13.87 6.72 16.66
C GLY A 87 -12.80 6.80 15.56
N GLY A 88 -12.15 5.68 15.24
CA GLY A 88 -11.25 5.60 14.08
C GLY A 88 -12.02 5.49 12.76
N GLY A 89 -11.44 5.97 11.66
CA GLY A 89 -12.06 5.85 10.33
C GLY A 89 -12.32 4.40 9.90
N VAL A 90 -13.33 4.21 9.05
CA VAL A 90 -13.76 2.91 8.52
C VAL A 90 -13.24 2.72 7.11
N ARG A 91 -12.65 1.55 6.83
CA ARG A 91 -12.31 1.16 5.45
C ARG A 91 -13.53 0.58 4.75
N LEU A 92 -13.95 1.19 3.65
CA LEU A 92 -15.10 0.74 2.85
C LEU A 92 -14.70 -0.07 1.61
N SER A 93 -13.41 -0.07 1.23
CA SER A 93 -12.85 -0.76 0.07
C SER A 93 -11.38 -1.11 0.24
#